data_AF-A0A0P0XVQ1-F1
#
_entry.id   AF-A0A0P0XVQ1-F1
#
_cell.length_a   1.000
_cell.length_b   1.000
_cell.length_c   1.000
_cell.angle_alpha   90.00
_cell.angle_beta   90.00
_cell.angle_gamma   90.00
#
_symmetry.space_group_name_H-M   'P 1'
#
loop_
_entity.id
_entity.type
_entity.pdbx_description
1 polymer ?
#
loop_
_entity_poly.entity_id
_entity_poly.type
_entity_poly.pdbx_seq_one_letter_code
_entity_poly.pdbx_strand_id
1 'polypeptide(L)'
;ALLKKFSKGPQKVRTQICIAMAALAVHVPVEDWGGGGIVNWLSDEMNSQQDFIPSFLELLTVLPQECSSHKIAARPERRRQFENDLRSSAEVALSLLTACLGIDQLKEQVLEGFASWLRFCHGISASNLASLPLVYTALSSLNSDQFLEAAVNVTSELIHFTVSRESNGITEQLPLIQVLIPYVMGLKEQLKDSSKDEEDVKAIARLLADMGDSYVELIAAGSDDAMQIVNALLEVTSHSEFDISSMTFNFWHHLMRNLTDRGSYASYGSEVSINTERNRRLQLFRQPFEILVSLVSFRVEYPELYHTFSEEDQRDFRHSRYAVSDVLLDATDVLGGDPTLKILFTKLIQACGNGQNQKWQPVEAALFCIQAIAKSVSVEENEILPQV
;
A
#
# COMPACT_ATOMS: atom_id res chain seq x y z
N ALA A 1 -33.15 -14.81 -13.48
CA ALA A 1 -33.27 -16.27 -13.72
C ALA A 1 -31.91 -16.99 -13.80
N LEU A 2 -30.99 -16.55 -14.67
CA LEU A 2 -29.67 -17.19 -14.82
C LEU A 2 -28.80 -17.11 -13.54
N LEU A 3 -28.76 -15.95 -12.88
CA LEU A 3 -28.03 -15.76 -11.62
C LEU A 3 -28.52 -16.71 -10.51
N LYS A 4 -29.84 -16.91 -10.41
CA LYS A 4 -30.46 -17.88 -9.47
C LYS A 4 -30.13 -19.33 -9.85
N LYS A 5 -30.14 -19.66 -11.16
CA LYS A 5 -29.85 -21.02 -11.65
C LYS A 5 -28.38 -21.43 -11.41
N PHE A 6 -27.45 -20.49 -11.53
CA PHE A 6 -26.01 -20.74 -11.41
C PHE A 6 -25.43 -20.32 -10.05
N SER A 7 -26.27 -20.06 -9.05
CA SER A 7 -25.82 -19.66 -7.72
C SER A 7 -24.90 -20.70 -7.06
N LYS A 8 -25.30 -21.97 -7.17
CA LYS A 8 -24.53 -23.16 -6.73
C LYS A 8 -23.59 -23.70 -7.81
N GLY A 9 -23.45 -22.99 -8.93
CA GLY A 9 -22.57 -23.37 -10.04
C GLY A 9 -21.12 -22.97 -9.80
N PRO A 10 -20.22 -23.24 -10.77
CA PRO A 10 -18.82 -22.83 -10.69
C PRO A 10 -18.69 -21.32 -10.53
N GLN A 11 -17.87 -20.86 -9.57
CA GLN A 11 -17.67 -19.42 -9.28
C GLN A 11 -17.34 -18.63 -10.54
N LYS A 12 -16.42 -19.11 -11.39
CA LYS A 12 -16.06 -18.46 -12.66
C LYS A 12 -17.28 -18.16 -13.55
N VAL A 13 -18.24 -19.07 -13.64
CA VAL A 13 -19.45 -18.87 -14.45
C VAL A 13 -20.37 -17.86 -13.79
N ARG A 14 -20.49 -17.93 -12.46
CA ARG A 14 -21.28 -16.97 -11.67
C ARG A 14 -20.73 -15.55 -11.79
N THR A 15 -19.41 -15.36 -11.71
CA THR A 15 -18.75 -14.06 -11.89
C THR A 15 -19.05 -13.45 -13.26
N GLN A 16 -18.94 -14.25 -14.33
CA GLN A 16 -19.24 -13.77 -15.70
C GLN A 16 -20.71 -13.38 -15.87
N ILE A 17 -21.64 -14.09 -15.22
CA ILE A 17 -23.05 -13.71 -15.21
C ILE A 17 -23.23 -12.39 -14.43
N CYS A 18 -22.55 -12.21 -13.30
CA CYS A 18 -22.61 -10.97 -12.52
C CYS A 18 -22.06 -9.78 -13.31
N ILE A 19 -20.92 -9.95 -13.99
CA ILE A 19 -20.35 -8.93 -14.89
C ILE A 19 -21.32 -8.58 -16.02
N ALA A 20 -21.92 -9.58 -16.67
CA ALA A 20 -22.90 -9.34 -17.73
C ALA A 20 -24.15 -8.61 -17.20
N MET A 21 -24.58 -8.92 -15.98
CA MET A 21 -25.69 -8.21 -15.33
C MET A 21 -25.32 -6.77 -14.94
N ALA A 22 -24.12 -6.54 -14.42
CA ALA A 22 -23.62 -5.20 -14.12
C ALA A 22 -23.50 -4.35 -15.40
N ALA A 23 -22.98 -4.93 -16.48
CA ALA A 23 -22.93 -4.26 -17.79
C ALA A 23 -24.33 -3.93 -18.33
N LEU A 24 -25.29 -4.85 -18.19
CA LEU A 24 -26.69 -4.58 -18.53
C LEU A 24 -27.27 -3.45 -17.68
N ALA A 25 -26.97 -3.42 -16.38
CA ALA A 25 -27.49 -2.41 -15.45
C ALA A 25 -27.10 -0.97 -15.87
N VAL A 26 -25.91 -0.79 -16.45
CA VAL A 26 -25.50 0.50 -17.04
C VAL A 26 -26.48 0.96 -18.11
N HIS A 27 -27.05 0.05 -18.89
CA HIS A 27 -27.98 0.36 -19.98
C HIS A 27 -29.44 0.51 -19.54
N VAL A 28 -29.81 0.01 -18.36
CA VAL A 28 -31.20 -0.03 -17.90
C VAL A 28 -31.50 1.13 -16.93
N PRO A 29 -32.44 2.04 -17.24
CA PRO A 29 -32.85 3.13 -16.36
C PRO A 29 -33.27 2.67 -14.96
N VAL A 30 -33.15 3.56 -13.97
CA VAL A 30 -33.54 3.30 -12.57
C VAL A 30 -35.03 2.93 -12.45
N GLU A 31 -35.87 3.52 -13.28
CA GLU A 31 -37.32 3.28 -13.32
C GLU A 31 -37.65 1.81 -13.65
N ASP A 32 -36.90 1.22 -14.59
CA ASP A 32 -37.08 -0.17 -15.01
C ASP A 32 -36.63 -1.18 -13.94
N TRP A 33 -35.88 -0.71 -12.94
CA TRP A 33 -35.52 -1.47 -11.73
C TRP A 33 -36.51 -1.27 -10.57
N GLY A 34 -37.61 -0.53 -10.76
CA GLY A 34 -38.61 -0.26 -9.72
C GLY A 34 -38.36 1.05 -8.95
N GLY A 35 -37.65 2.01 -9.53
CA GLY A 35 -37.48 3.37 -8.99
C GLY A 35 -36.38 3.52 -7.94
N GLY A 36 -35.97 2.42 -7.28
CA GLY A 36 -34.83 2.38 -6.36
C GLY A 36 -33.50 1.97 -7.01
N GLY A 37 -33.50 1.59 -8.29
CA GLY A 37 -32.28 1.14 -8.98
C GLY A 37 -31.87 -0.28 -8.60
N ILE A 38 -30.77 -0.75 -9.20
CA ILE A 38 -30.34 -2.15 -9.09
C ILE A 38 -29.98 -2.59 -7.67
N VAL A 39 -29.45 -1.69 -6.84
CA VAL A 39 -29.04 -2.02 -5.45
C VAL A 39 -30.27 -2.24 -4.55
N ASN A 40 -31.32 -1.43 -4.71
CA ASN A 40 -32.57 -1.66 -3.98
C ASN A 40 -33.29 -2.92 -4.49
N TRP A 41 -33.27 -3.17 -5.80
CA TRP A 41 -33.75 -4.45 -6.34
C TRP A 41 -32.99 -5.65 -5.74
N LEU A 42 -31.67 -5.54 -5.59
CA LEU A 42 -30.86 -6.56 -4.91
C LEU A 42 -31.26 -6.74 -3.44
N SER A 43 -31.52 -5.64 -2.73
CA SER A 43 -32.01 -5.67 -1.34
C SER A 43 -33.28 -6.51 -1.21
N ASP A 44 -34.28 -6.23 -2.06
CA ASP A 44 -35.57 -6.93 -2.04
C ASP A 44 -35.42 -8.42 -2.36
N GLU A 45 -34.56 -8.76 -3.32
CA GLU A 45 -34.28 -10.14 -3.72
C GLU A 45 -33.50 -10.91 -2.64
N MET A 46 -32.53 -10.28 -1.97
CA MET A 46 -31.79 -10.88 -0.85
C MET A 46 -32.71 -11.17 0.34
N ASN A 47 -33.64 -10.27 0.64
CA ASN A 47 -34.66 -10.46 1.69
C ASN A 47 -35.63 -11.59 1.34
N SER A 48 -36.01 -11.71 0.06
CA SER A 48 -36.99 -12.70 -0.40
C SER A 48 -36.38 -14.09 -0.61
N GLN A 49 -35.10 -14.19 -0.97
CA GLN A 49 -34.48 -15.44 -1.40
C GLN A 49 -33.07 -15.65 -0.82
N GLN A 50 -33.03 -16.07 0.45
CA GLN A 50 -31.78 -16.26 1.20
C GLN A 50 -30.82 -17.29 0.59
N ASP A 51 -31.34 -18.31 -0.12
CA ASP A 51 -30.53 -19.34 -0.79
C ASP A 51 -29.59 -18.79 -1.88
N PHE A 52 -29.82 -17.57 -2.36
CA PHE A 52 -29.07 -16.94 -3.45
C PHE A 52 -28.20 -15.76 -3.00
N ILE A 53 -28.13 -15.49 -1.69
CA ILE A 53 -27.30 -14.41 -1.11
C ILE A 53 -25.86 -14.40 -1.65
N PRO A 54 -25.12 -15.51 -1.75
CA PRO A 54 -23.74 -15.46 -2.27
C PRO A 54 -23.63 -14.91 -3.70
N SER A 55 -24.66 -15.16 -4.53
CA SER A 55 -24.69 -14.68 -5.91
C SER A 55 -25.08 -13.22 -6.00
N PHE A 56 -25.95 -12.76 -5.10
CA PHE A 56 -26.34 -11.36 -5.01
C PHE A 56 -25.21 -10.51 -4.43
N LEU A 57 -24.47 -11.02 -3.44
CA LEU A 57 -23.25 -10.39 -2.93
C LEU A 57 -22.20 -10.24 -4.02
N GLU A 58 -21.96 -11.29 -4.81
CA GLU A 58 -21.01 -11.20 -5.92
C GLU A 58 -21.42 -10.14 -6.96
N LEU A 59 -22.72 -10.03 -7.27
CA LEU A 59 -23.21 -8.95 -8.12
C LEU A 59 -23.02 -7.57 -7.44
N LEU A 60 -23.29 -7.46 -6.14
CA LEU A 60 -23.10 -6.23 -5.37
C LEU A 60 -21.62 -5.79 -5.35
N THR A 61 -20.67 -6.73 -5.34
CA THR A 61 -19.23 -6.47 -5.45
C THR A 61 -18.82 -6.02 -6.85
N VAL A 62 -19.35 -6.66 -7.90
CA VAL A 62 -18.97 -6.38 -9.29
C VAL A 62 -19.54 -5.05 -9.82
N LEU A 63 -20.70 -4.60 -9.31
CA LEU A 63 -21.35 -3.36 -9.76
C LEU A 63 -20.44 -2.12 -9.77
N PRO A 64 -19.80 -1.73 -8.64
CA PRO A 64 -18.88 -0.58 -8.63
C PRO A 64 -17.64 -0.79 -9.53
N GLN A 65 -17.14 -2.02 -9.66
CA GLN A 65 -15.98 -2.35 -10.51
C GLN A 65 -16.29 -2.10 -11.99
N GLU A 66 -17.43 -2.58 -12.45
CA GLU A 66 -17.87 -2.45 -13.83
C GLU A 66 -18.34 -1.03 -14.17
N CYS A 67 -18.84 -0.28 -13.19
CA CYS A 67 -19.18 1.13 -13.38
C CYS A 67 -17.97 1.94 -13.91
N SER A 68 -16.78 1.66 -13.37
CA SER A 68 -15.52 2.30 -13.75
C SER A 68 -14.88 1.70 -15.01
N SER A 69 -15.44 0.62 -15.57
CA SER A 69 -14.89 -0.11 -16.70
C SER A 69 -15.18 0.58 -18.03
N HIS A 70 -14.11 0.89 -18.79
CA HIS A 70 -14.23 1.40 -20.15
C HIS A 70 -14.65 0.34 -21.19
N LYS A 71 -14.68 -0.95 -20.80
CA LYS A 71 -15.06 -2.05 -21.71
C LYS A 71 -16.54 -2.04 -22.06
N ILE A 72 -17.37 -1.42 -21.22
CA ILE A 72 -18.81 -1.32 -21.47
C ILE A 72 -19.06 -0.22 -22.51
N ALA A 73 -19.66 -0.57 -23.63
CA ALA A 73 -19.99 0.37 -24.69
C ALA A 73 -21.25 1.19 -24.35
N ALA A 74 -21.14 2.11 -23.37
CA ALA A 74 -22.21 3.03 -22.96
C ALA A 74 -21.87 4.48 -23.34
N ARG A 75 -22.90 5.28 -23.62
CA ARG A 75 -22.74 6.73 -23.85
C ARG A 75 -22.22 7.41 -22.58
N PRO A 76 -21.31 8.39 -22.67
CA PRO A 76 -20.73 9.05 -21.50
C PRO A 76 -21.78 9.63 -20.54
N GLU A 77 -22.87 10.21 -21.06
CA GLU A 77 -23.94 10.78 -20.23
C GLU A 77 -24.66 9.69 -19.44
N ARG A 78 -24.91 8.54 -20.07
CA ARG A 78 -25.57 7.41 -19.39
C ARG A 78 -24.67 6.82 -18.32
N ARG A 79 -23.36 6.72 -18.57
CA ARG A 79 -22.41 6.25 -17.56
C ARG A 79 -22.37 7.18 -16.35
N ARG A 80 -22.27 8.49 -16.56
CA ARG A 80 -22.33 9.48 -15.46
C ARG A 80 -23.63 9.40 -14.67
N GLN A 81 -24.77 9.19 -15.34
CA GLN A 81 -26.04 9.00 -14.65
C GLN A 81 -26.01 7.75 -13.77
N PHE A 82 -25.56 6.63 -14.32
CA PHE A 82 -25.45 5.37 -13.56
C PHE A 82 -24.46 5.48 -12.39
N GLU A 83 -23.33 6.18 -12.56
CA GLU A 83 -22.39 6.47 -11.47
C GLU A 83 -23.06 7.25 -10.34
N ASN A 84 -23.87 8.26 -10.67
CA ASN A 84 -24.61 9.04 -9.67
C ASN A 84 -25.69 8.21 -8.97
N ASP A 85 -26.41 7.38 -9.73
CA ASP A 85 -27.44 6.47 -9.21
C ASP A 85 -26.82 5.41 -8.27
N LEU A 86 -25.62 4.92 -8.59
CA LEU A 86 -24.90 3.96 -7.77
C LEU A 86 -24.34 4.62 -6.50
N ARG A 87 -23.83 5.86 -6.62
CA ARG A 87 -23.33 6.64 -5.48
C ARG A 87 -24.44 6.97 -4.48
N SER A 88 -25.65 7.30 -4.96
CA SER A 88 -26.81 7.54 -4.07
C SER A 88 -27.29 6.25 -3.37
N SER A 89 -26.96 5.08 -3.92
CA SER A 89 -27.31 3.77 -3.35
C SER A 89 -26.22 3.17 -2.43
N ALA A 90 -25.13 3.90 -2.18
CA ALA A 90 -23.98 3.38 -1.43
C ALA A 90 -24.33 3.00 0.02
N GLU A 91 -25.14 3.80 0.72
CA GLU A 91 -25.57 3.49 2.09
C GLU A 91 -26.40 2.19 2.15
N VAL A 92 -27.24 1.96 1.15
CA VAL A 92 -28.01 0.72 1.02
C VAL A 92 -27.06 -0.46 0.83
N ALA A 93 -26.09 -0.35 -0.09
CA ALA A 93 -25.09 -1.39 -0.31
C ALA A 93 -24.30 -1.73 0.96
N LEU A 94 -23.84 -0.71 1.71
CA LEU A 94 -23.14 -0.93 2.97
C LEU A 94 -24.02 -1.56 4.05
N SER A 95 -25.31 -1.21 4.10
CA SER A 95 -26.25 -1.86 5.02
C SER A 95 -26.46 -3.34 4.68
N LEU A 96 -26.53 -3.69 3.39
CA LEU A 96 -26.65 -5.08 2.92
C LEU A 96 -25.41 -5.89 3.24
N LEU A 97 -24.22 -5.32 3.01
CA LEU A 97 -22.94 -5.93 3.40
C LEU A 97 -22.87 -6.15 4.91
N THR A 98 -23.28 -5.15 5.70
CA THR A 98 -23.33 -5.25 7.16
C THR A 98 -24.28 -6.36 7.63
N ALA A 99 -25.44 -6.49 7.00
CA ALA A 99 -26.39 -7.56 7.32
C ALA A 99 -25.83 -8.96 7.02
N CYS A 100 -24.97 -9.09 6.00
CA CYS A 100 -24.34 -10.34 5.63
C CYS A 100 -23.14 -10.73 6.49
N LEU A 101 -22.62 -9.84 7.34
CA LEU A 101 -21.52 -10.13 8.28
C LEU A 101 -21.87 -11.24 9.29
N GLY A 102 -23.16 -11.44 9.58
CA GLY A 102 -23.60 -12.50 10.50
C GLY A 102 -23.44 -13.93 9.95
N ILE A 103 -22.99 -14.08 8.70
CA ILE A 103 -22.80 -15.37 8.03
C ILE A 103 -21.31 -15.54 7.76
N ASP A 104 -20.61 -16.29 8.62
CA ASP A 104 -19.14 -16.45 8.56
C ASP A 104 -18.64 -16.94 7.19
N GLN A 105 -19.40 -17.79 6.49
CA GLN A 105 -19.01 -18.30 5.16
C GLN A 105 -18.98 -17.21 4.08
N LEU A 106 -19.63 -16.07 4.31
CA LEU A 106 -19.70 -14.96 3.38
C LEU A 106 -18.76 -13.81 3.75
N LYS A 107 -18.07 -13.91 4.89
CA LYS A 107 -17.25 -12.84 5.44
C LYS A 107 -16.21 -12.33 4.43
N GLU A 108 -15.52 -13.24 3.74
CA GLU A 108 -14.56 -12.90 2.68
C GLU A 108 -15.21 -12.10 1.54
N GLN A 109 -16.34 -12.59 1.01
CA GLN A 109 -17.11 -11.90 -0.06
C GLN A 109 -17.63 -10.53 0.40
N VAL A 110 -18.02 -10.41 1.67
CA VAL A 110 -18.47 -9.14 2.26
C VAL A 110 -17.31 -8.14 2.35
N LEU A 111 -16.12 -8.58 2.75
CA LEU A 111 -14.92 -7.74 2.79
C LEU A 111 -14.50 -7.30 1.38
N GLU A 112 -14.48 -8.21 0.40
CA GLU A 112 -14.21 -7.87 -1.00
C GLU A 112 -15.22 -6.87 -1.57
N GLY A 113 -16.51 -7.09 -1.28
CA GLY A 113 -17.58 -6.16 -1.61
C GLY A 113 -17.33 -4.79 -1.00
N PHE A 114 -17.04 -4.75 0.30
CA PHE A 114 -16.78 -3.50 1.01
C PHE A 114 -15.60 -2.73 0.42
N ALA A 115 -14.46 -3.39 0.16
CA ALA A 115 -13.31 -2.78 -0.51
C ALA A 115 -13.71 -2.19 -1.87
N SER A 116 -14.51 -2.92 -2.65
CA SER A 116 -14.95 -2.45 -3.96
C SER A 116 -15.86 -1.21 -3.89
N TRP A 117 -16.69 -1.09 -2.84
CA TRP A 117 -17.53 0.08 -2.61
C TRP A 117 -16.74 1.28 -2.08
N LEU A 118 -15.74 1.05 -1.23
CA LEU A 118 -14.82 2.10 -0.75
C LEU A 118 -14.05 2.74 -1.91
N ARG A 119 -13.57 1.93 -2.85
CA ARG A 119 -12.86 2.40 -4.05
C ARG A 119 -13.74 3.25 -4.98
N PHE A 120 -15.05 3.02 -4.97
CA PHE A 120 -16.01 3.71 -5.83
C PHE A 120 -16.62 4.97 -5.19
N CYS A 121 -16.85 4.98 -3.87
CA CYS A 121 -17.58 6.04 -3.19
C CYS A 121 -16.72 6.79 -2.17
N HIS A 122 -16.50 8.09 -2.40
CA HIS A 122 -15.84 9.02 -1.46
C HIS A 122 -16.81 9.93 -0.69
N GLY A 123 -18.13 9.74 -0.82
CA GLY A 123 -19.15 10.62 -0.23
C GLY A 123 -19.49 10.38 1.24
N ILE A 124 -18.84 9.42 1.91
CA ILE A 124 -19.16 9.01 3.28
C ILE A 124 -18.22 9.73 4.25
N SER A 125 -18.71 10.28 5.36
CA SER A 125 -17.80 10.93 6.32
C SER A 125 -16.89 9.92 7.02
N ALA A 126 -15.67 10.35 7.36
CA ALA A 126 -14.69 9.54 8.09
C ALA A 126 -15.25 9.02 9.43
N SER A 127 -16.01 9.87 10.14
CA SER A 127 -16.65 9.52 11.41
C SER A 127 -17.66 8.39 11.25
N ASN A 128 -18.46 8.41 10.17
CA ASN A 128 -19.45 7.39 9.90
C ASN A 128 -18.74 6.06 9.57
N LEU A 129 -17.76 6.10 8.66
CA LEU A 129 -16.95 4.92 8.33
C LEU A 129 -16.28 4.30 9.56
N ALA A 130 -15.64 5.11 10.42
CA ALA A 130 -14.97 4.63 11.62
C ALA A 130 -15.91 3.89 12.60
N SER A 131 -17.21 4.21 12.57
CA SER A 131 -18.24 3.56 13.39
C SER A 131 -18.91 2.34 12.73
N LEU A 132 -18.64 2.07 11.45
CA LEU A 132 -19.27 0.96 10.75
C LEU A 132 -18.76 -0.39 11.27
N PRO A 133 -19.66 -1.36 11.55
CA PRO A 133 -19.26 -2.71 11.90
C PRO A 133 -18.33 -3.36 10.87
N LEU A 134 -18.50 -3.03 9.58
CA LEU A 134 -17.64 -3.49 8.49
C LEU A 134 -16.16 -3.14 8.71
N VAL A 135 -15.87 -1.92 9.18
CA VAL A 135 -14.49 -1.48 9.46
C VAL A 135 -13.93 -2.26 10.64
N TYR A 136 -14.69 -2.38 11.74
CA TYR A 136 -14.24 -3.16 12.90
C TYR A 136 -14.00 -4.64 12.56
N THR A 137 -14.89 -5.24 11.77
CA THR A 137 -14.72 -6.63 11.30
C THR A 137 -13.51 -6.78 10.40
N ALA A 138 -13.25 -5.84 9.48
CA ALA A 138 -12.04 -5.87 8.66
C ALA A 138 -10.77 -5.80 9.52
N LEU A 139 -10.69 -4.82 10.43
CA LEU A 139 -9.51 -4.62 11.28
C LEU A 139 -9.25 -5.79 12.24
N SER A 140 -10.29 -6.37 12.82
CA SER A 140 -10.15 -7.59 13.64
C SER A 140 -9.74 -8.82 12.82
N SER A 141 -10.12 -8.87 11.55
CA SER A 141 -9.78 -9.98 10.64
C SER A 141 -8.33 -9.93 10.15
N LEU A 142 -7.60 -8.84 10.38
CA LEU A 142 -6.16 -8.78 10.10
C LEU A 142 -5.33 -9.77 10.93
N ASN A 143 -5.88 -10.30 12.03
CA ASN A 143 -5.22 -11.34 12.84
C ASN A 143 -5.68 -12.77 12.46
N SER A 144 -6.43 -12.93 11.37
CA SER A 144 -6.96 -14.21 10.92
C SER A 144 -6.33 -14.61 9.59
N ASP A 145 -5.57 -15.70 9.59
CA ASP A 145 -4.90 -16.23 8.38
C ASP A 145 -5.90 -16.45 7.22
N GLN A 146 -7.10 -16.94 7.54
CA GLN A 146 -8.13 -17.19 6.53
C GLN A 146 -8.62 -15.91 5.82
N PHE A 147 -8.65 -14.77 6.51
CA PHE A 147 -9.27 -13.53 6.01
C PHE A 147 -8.27 -12.38 5.84
N LEU A 148 -6.98 -12.64 6.02
CA LEU A 148 -5.94 -11.63 6.06
C LEU A 148 -5.91 -10.80 4.77
N GLU A 149 -5.84 -11.45 3.61
CA GLU A 149 -5.74 -10.76 2.31
C GLU A 149 -6.95 -9.84 2.06
N ALA A 150 -8.17 -10.34 2.33
CA ALA A 150 -9.39 -9.55 2.19
C ALA A 150 -9.42 -8.37 3.18
N ALA A 151 -8.97 -8.57 4.41
CA ALA A 151 -8.87 -7.53 5.43
C ALA A 151 -7.81 -6.48 5.09
N VAL A 152 -6.66 -6.89 4.56
CA VAL A 152 -5.60 -6.01 4.06
C VAL A 152 -6.12 -5.13 2.92
N ASN A 153 -6.83 -5.71 1.95
CA ASN A 153 -7.41 -4.96 0.83
C ASN A 153 -8.41 -3.91 1.31
N VAL A 154 -9.31 -4.25 2.25
CA VAL A 154 -10.23 -3.26 2.85
C VAL A 154 -9.46 -2.16 3.58
N THR A 155 -8.45 -2.53 4.36
CA THR A 155 -7.70 -1.57 5.19
C THR A 155 -6.86 -0.62 4.33
N SER A 156 -6.25 -1.12 3.26
CA SER A 156 -5.54 -0.30 2.26
C SER A 156 -6.50 0.68 1.56
N GLU A 157 -7.69 0.24 1.15
CA GLU A 157 -8.70 1.14 0.57
C GLU A 157 -9.20 2.19 1.59
N LEU A 158 -9.33 1.84 2.88
CA LEU A 158 -9.64 2.82 3.94
C LEU A 158 -8.51 3.84 4.15
N ILE A 159 -7.25 3.42 4.05
CA ILE A 159 -6.11 4.34 4.11
C ILE A 159 -6.15 5.29 2.91
N HIS A 160 -6.32 4.78 1.69
CA HIS A 160 -6.42 5.61 0.50
C HIS A 160 -7.64 6.56 0.53
N PHE A 161 -8.75 6.13 1.15
CA PHE A 161 -9.91 6.98 1.39
C PHE A 161 -9.54 8.25 2.17
N THR A 162 -8.71 8.13 3.21
CA THR A 162 -8.32 9.28 4.06
C THR A 162 -7.41 10.29 3.36
N VAL A 163 -6.76 9.92 2.26
CA VAL A 163 -5.81 10.77 1.52
C VAL A 163 -6.36 11.19 0.15
N SER A 164 -7.55 10.71 -0.22
CA SER A 164 -8.18 11.03 -1.51
C SER A 164 -8.35 12.55 -1.69
N ARG A 165 -8.17 13.05 -2.92
CA ARG A 165 -8.25 14.48 -3.27
C ARG A 165 -9.64 15.08 -3.05
N GLU A 166 -10.66 14.24 -2.90
CA GLU A 166 -12.04 14.62 -2.58
C GLU A 166 -12.26 14.79 -1.06
N SER A 167 -11.27 14.44 -0.22
CA SER A 167 -11.31 14.70 1.21
C SER A 167 -11.08 16.19 1.48
N ASN A 168 -11.85 16.79 2.39
CA ASN A 168 -11.71 18.20 2.80
C ASN A 168 -10.47 18.46 3.68
N GLY A 169 -9.40 17.68 3.49
CA GLY A 169 -8.17 17.74 4.28
C GLY A 169 -8.08 16.70 5.39
N ILE A 170 -6.83 16.43 5.80
CA ILE A 170 -6.46 15.38 6.76
C ILE A 170 -7.18 15.53 8.12
N THR A 171 -7.49 16.76 8.55
CA THR A 171 -8.13 17.02 9.85
C THR A 171 -9.53 16.40 9.97
N GLU A 172 -10.31 16.37 8.89
CA GLU A 172 -11.64 15.71 8.90
C GLU A 172 -11.53 14.18 8.92
N GLN A 173 -10.39 13.65 8.49
CA GLN A 173 -10.12 12.21 8.39
C GLN A 173 -9.43 11.64 9.64
N LEU A 174 -8.95 12.50 10.54
CA LEU A 174 -8.28 12.12 11.79
C LEU A 174 -9.01 11.05 12.60
N PRO A 175 -10.35 11.07 12.77
CA PRO A 175 -11.05 10.02 13.52
C PRO A 175 -10.84 8.62 12.93
N LEU A 176 -10.80 8.50 11.59
CA LEU A 176 -10.55 7.22 10.93
C LEU A 176 -9.07 6.86 11.02
N ILE A 177 -8.16 7.81 10.77
CA ILE A 177 -6.70 7.59 10.87
C ILE A 177 -6.32 7.07 12.27
N GLN A 178 -6.87 7.66 13.33
CA GLN A 178 -6.63 7.25 14.72
C GLN A 178 -7.10 5.83 15.03
N VAL A 179 -8.13 5.34 14.32
CA VAL A 179 -8.59 3.95 14.44
C VAL A 179 -7.69 3.01 13.62
N LEU A 180 -7.26 3.40 12.41
CA LEU A 180 -6.50 2.53 11.51
C LEU A 180 -5.07 2.25 12.02
N ILE A 181 -4.34 3.28 12.42
CA ILE A 181 -2.90 3.18 12.74
C ILE A 181 -2.61 2.09 13.78
N PRO A 182 -3.29 2.01 14.94
CA PRO A 182 -2.97 1.01 15.96
C PRO A 182 -3.16 -0.44 15.48
N TYR A 183 -4.16 -0.70 14.63
CA TYR A 183 -4.40 -2.05 14.11
C TYR A 183 -3.33 -2.46 13.10
N VAL A 184 -2.96 -1.57 12.19
CA VAL A 184 -1.88 -1.85 11.21
C VAL A 184 -0.54 -2.02 11.94
N MET A 185 -0.24 -1.16 12.91
CA MET A 185 0.99 -1.27 13.71
C MET A 185 1.01 -2.54 14.58
N GLY A 186 -0.15 -3.05 14.99
CA GLY A 186 -0.27 -4.33 15.70
C GLY A 186 0.20 -5.54 14.88
N LEU A 187 0.25 -5.44 13.55
CA LEU A 187 0.73 -6.51 12.66
C LEU A 187 2.25 -6.57 12.55
N LYS A 188 2.96 -5.53 13.03
CA LYS A 188 4.42 -5.41 12.91
C LYS A 188 5.15 -6.67 13.40
N GLU A 189 4.74 -7.22 14.54
CA GLU A 189 5.40 -8.41 15.12
C GLU A 189 5.20 -9.67 14.26
N GLN A 190 4.14 -9.74 13.45
CA GLN A 190 3.88 -10.87 12.56
C GLN A 190 4.85 -10.94 11.37
N LEU A 191 5.53 -9.84 11.02
CA LEU A 191 6.57 -9.84 9.99
C LEU A 191 7.76 -10.74 10.33
N LYS A 192 7.97 -11.03 11.62
CA LYS A 192 9.06 -11.87 12.13
C LYS A 192 8.56 -13.26 12.58
N ASP A 193 7.27 -13.51 12.43
CA ASP A 193 6.67 -14.77 12.85
C ASP A 193 7.00 -15.87 11.83
N SER A 194 7.80 -16.85 12.26
CA SER A 194 8.21 -17.97 11.41
C SER A 194 7.08 -18.94 11.08
N SER A 195 5.91 -18.80 11.72
CA SER A 195 4.72 -19.59 11.39
C SER A 195 3.92 -19.04 10.20
N LYS A 196 4.16 -17.78 9.81
CA LYS A 196 3.50 -17.15 8.66
C LYS A 196 4.13 -17.60 7.35
N ASP A 197 3.29 -17.77 6.34
CA ASP A 197 3.77 -17.99 4.98
C ASP A 197 4.19 -16.67 4.32
N GLU A 198 4.89 -16.78 3.19
CA GLU A 198 5.45 -15.63 2.49
C GLU A 198 4.37 -14.68 1.94
N GLU A 199 3.21 -15.21 1.53
CA GLU A 199 2.10 -14.39 1.00
C GLU A 199 1.43 -13.58 2.10
N ASP A 200 1.25 -14.15 3.30
CA ASP A 200 0.77 -13.44 4.49
C ASP A 200 1.73 -12.30 4.88
N VAL A 201 3.04 -12.59 4.94
CA VAL A 201 4.06 -11.58 5.25
C VAL A 201 4.06 -10.48 4.19
N LYS A 202 3.93 -10.84 2.92
CA LYS A 202 3.84 -9.91 1.80
C LYS A 202 2.60 -9.02 1.89
N ALA A 203 1.44 -9.58 2.26
CA ALA A 203 0.21 -8.83 2.45
C ALA A 203 0.35 -7.80 3.59
N ILE A 204 0.94 -8.20 4.72
CA ILE A 204 1.20 -7.33 5.88
C ILE A 204 2.20 -6.24 5.53
N ALA A 205 3.30 -6.59 4.86
CA ALA A 205 4.33 -5.66 4.41
C ALA A 205 3.77 -4.60 3.45
N ARG A 206 2.94 -5.02 2.50
CA ARG A 206 2.21 -4.11 1.60
C ARG A 206 1.34 -3.14 2.38
N LEU A 207 0.57 -3.62 3.36
CA LEU A 207 -0.30 -2.74 4.16
C LEU A 207 0.50 -1.70 4.96
N LEU A 208 1.63 -2.11 5.55
CA LEU A 208 2.53 -1.20 6.26
C LEU A 208 3.13 -0.16 5.31
N ALA A 209 3.59 -0.59 4.13
CA ALA A 209 4.11 0.30 3.10
C ALA A 209 3.06 1.29 2.61
N ASP A 210 1.83 0.84 2.31
CA ASP A 210 0.70 1.67 1.89
C ASP A 210 0.37 2.74 2.96
N MET A 211 0.36 2.35 4.25
CA MET A 211 0.16 3.27 5.36
C MET A 211 1.29 4.30 5.46
N GLY A 212 2.54 3.86 5.35
CA GLY A 212 3.71 4.73 5.36
C GLY A 212 3.66 5.77 4.26
N ASP A 213 3.38 5.33 3.04
CA ASP A 213 3.32 6.18 1.84
C ASP A 213 2.17 7.19 1.93
N SER A 214 0.98 6.73 2.32
CA SER A 214 -0.21 7.57 2.42
C SER A 214 -0.10 8.64 3.50
N TYR A 215 0.57 8.34 4.61
CA TYR A 215 0.72 9.27 5.74
C TYR A 215 2.10 9.93 5.82
N VAL A 216 2.86 9.94 4.71
CA VAL A 216 4.24 10.45 4.68
C VAL A 216 4.35 11.90 5.17
N GLU A 217 3.36 12.76 4.88
CA GLU A 217 3.35 14.15 5.36
C GLU A 217 3.21 14.24 6.89
N LEU A 218 2.38 13.39 7.48
CA LEU A 218 2.20 13.28 8.94
C LEU A 218 3.46 12.69 9.58
N ILE A 219 4.04 11.67 8.95
CA ILE A 219 5.26 11.02 9.43
C ILE A 219 6.43 12.01 9.43
N ALA A 220 6.58 12.80 8.36
CA ALA A 220 7.63 13.79 8.22
C ALA A 220 7.62 14.88 9.30
N ALA A 221 6.52 15.08 10.03
CA ALA A 221 6.49 15.96 11.20
C ALA A 221 7.41 15.47 12.34
N GLY A 222 7.70 14.16 12.40
CA GLY A 222 8.66 13.56 13.33
C GLY A 222 8.16 13.49 14.77
N SER A 223 6.90 13.10 14.98
CA SER A 223 6.40 12.72 16.31
C SER A 223 6.93 11.33 16.73
N ASP A 224 6.86 11.00 18.02
CA ASP A 224 7.29 9.69 18.51
C ASP A 224 6.51 8.54 17.85
N ASP A 225 5.20 8.71 17.64
CA ASP A 225 4.36 7.74 16.94
C ASP A 225 4.77 7.57 15.47
N ALA A 226 5.12 8.67 14.78
CA ALA A 226 5.64 8.61 13.42
C ALA A 226 6.94 7.80 13.34
N MET A 227 7.81 7.93 14.34
CA MET A 227 9.05 7.15 14.40
C MET A 227 8.79 5.66 14.62
N GLN A 228 7.71 5.27 15.31
CA GLN A 228 7.32 3.87 15.41
C GLN A 228 6.94 3.29 14.04
N ILE A 229 6.22 4.05 13.22
CA ILE A 229 5.87 3.66 11.84
C ILE A 229 7.14 3.50 10.99
N VAL A 230 8.07 4.46 11.08
CA VAL A 230 9.36 4.38 10.35
C VAL A 230 10.15 3.15 10.76
N ASN A 231 10.16 2.79 12.05
CA ASN A 231 10.81 1.57 12.51
C ASN A 231 10.14 0.30 11.97
N ALA A 232 8.80 0.27 11.86
CA ALA A 232 8.10 -0.86 11.22
C ALA A 232 8.46 -0.97 9.73
N LEU A 233 8.59 0.16 9.01
CA LEU A 233 9.00 0.18 7.60
C LEU A 233 10.46 -0.25 7.41
N LEU A 234 11.36 0.06 8.35
CA LEU A 234 12.73 -0.48 8.36
C LEU A 234 12.73 -2.00 8.53
N GLU A 235 11.83 -2.54 9.36
CA GLU A 235 11.69 -4.00 9.51
C GLU A 235 11.21 -4.66 8.21
N VAL A 236 10.23 -4.09 7.52
CA VAL A 236 9.84 -4.55 6.16
C VAL A 236 11.03 -4.49 5.19
N THR A 237 11.78 -3.38 5.21
CA THR A 237 12.97 -3.20 4.35
C THR A 237 14.08 -4.23 4.65
N SER A 238 14.14 -4.74 5.89
CA SER A 238 15.11 -5.74 6.31
C SER A 238 14.78 -7.18 5.87
N HIS A 239 13.56 -7.43 5.38
CA HIS A 239 13.08 -8.78 5.02
C HIS A 239 13.92 -9.44 3.91
N SER A 240 14.22 -10.75 3.98
CA SER A 240 15.15 -11.42 3.03
C SER A 240 14.71 -11.31 1.57
N GLU A 241 13.42 -11.40 1.30
CA GLU A 241 12.88 -11.32 -0.05
C GLU A 241 12.86 -9.88 -0.60
N PHE A 242 13.41 -9.71 -1.80
CA PHE A 242 13.51 -8.39 -2.45
C PHE A 242 12.12 -7.78 -2.68
N ASP A 243 11.17 -8.57 -3.19
CA ASP A 243 9.81 -8.13 -3.50
C ASP A 243 9.12 -7.51 -2.28
N ILE A 244 9.32 -8.07 -1.09
CA ILE A 244 8.80 -7.54 0.17
C ILE A 244 9.56 -6.28 0.59
N SER A 245 10.89 -6.33 0.57
CA SER A 245 11.71 -5.19 0.99
C SER A 245 11.51 -3.94 0.12
N SER A 246 11.27 -4.12 -1.18
CA SER A 246 11.12 -3.04 -2.16
C SER A 246 9.80 -2.29 -2.03
N MET A 247 8.80 -2.85 -1.32
CA MET A 247 7.50 -2.21 -1.13
C MET A 247 7.61 -0.85 -0.42
N THR A 248 8.64 -0.67 0.41
CA THR A 248 8.86 0.57 1.18
C THR A 248 9.62 1.64 0.40
N PHE A 249 10.16 1.33 -0.80
CA PHE A 249 11.06 2.24 -1.51
C PHE A 249 10.36 3.54 -1.92
N ASN A 250 9.10 3.47 -2.34
CA ASN A 250 8.29 4.66 -2.64
C ASN A 250 8.14 5.56 -1.42
N PHE A 251 7.88 4.97 -0.24
CA PHE A 251 7.81 5.72 1.01
C PHE A 251 9.13 6.44 1.31
N TRP A 252 10.28 5.76 1.19
CA TRP A 252 11.58 6.39 1.44
C TRP A 252 11.86 7.56 0.51
N HIS A 253 11.50 7.42 -0.77
CA HIS A 253 11.58 8.49 -1.75
C HIS A 253 10.67 9.68 -1.38
N HIS A 254 9.40 9.42 -1.08
CA HIS A 254 8.45 10.47 -0.69
C HIS A 254 8.82 11.15 0.64
N LEU A 255 9.36 10.40 1.59
CA LEU A 255 9.86 10.94 2.85
C LEU A 255 11.06 11.85 2.60
N MET A 256 12.05 11.39 1.81
CA MET A 256 13.17 12.24 1.39
C MET A 256 12.68 13.55 0.78
N ARG A 257 11.71 13.49 -0.15
CA ARG A 257 11.16 14.69 -0.79
C ARG A 257 10.51 15.63 0.23
N ASN A 258 9.74 15.10 1.18
CA ASN A 258 9.13 15.90 2.25
C ASN A 258 10.15 16.54 3.20
N LEU A 259 11.34 15.96 3.34
CA LEU A 259 12.41 16.46 4.20
C LEU A 259 13.34 17.45 3.49
N THR A 260 13.44 17.38 2.16
CA THR A 260 14.42 18.15 1.38
C THR A 260 13.81 19.24 0.52
N ASP A 261 12.58 19.05 0.04
CA ASP A 261 11.90 20.01 -0.82
C ASP A 261 11.53 21.28 -0.05
N ARG A 262 11.79 22.44 -0.67
CA ARG A 262 11.41 23.74 -0.10
C ARG A 262 9.89 23.90 -0.04
N GLY A 263 9.16 23.27 -0.96
CA GLY A 263 7.70 23.33 -1.01
C GLY A 263 7.03 22.84 0.27
N SER A 264 7.57 21.80 0.91
CA SER A 264 7.05 21.20 2.14
C SER A 264 7.14 22.12 3.37
N TYR A 265 7.87 23.23 3.27
CA TYR A 265 8.03 24.22 4.34
C TYR A 265 7.39 25.57 4.00
N ALA A 266 6.61 25.67 2.93
CA ALA A 266 6.03 26.94 2.47
C ALA A 266 5.09 27.59 3.51
N SER A 267 4.56 26.83 4.46
CA SER A 267 3.74 27.33 5.58
C SER A 267 4.56 28.12 6.62
N TYR A 268 5.88 27.95 6.67
CA TYR A 268 6.76 28.67 7.58
C TYR A 268 7.13 30.03 6.98
N GLY A 269 6.68 31.11 7.60
CA GLY A 269 6.77 32.46 7.02
C GLY A 269 8.17 33.06 6.88
N SER A 270 9.19 32.55 7.60
CA SER A 270 10.56 33.08 7.54
C SER A 270 11.57 32.01 7.10
N GLU A 271 12.58 32.41 6.33
CA GLU A 271 13.66 31.52 5.87
C GLU A 271 14.43 30.88 7.04
N VAL A 272 14.60 31.63 8.15
CA VAL A 272 15.22 31.12 9.37
C VAL A 272 14.37 30.00 10.00
N SER A 273 13.05 30.17 10.05
CA SER A 273 12.13 29.16 10.57
C SER A 273 12.09 27.92 9.69
N ILE A 274 12.08 28.10 8.36
CA ILE A 274 12.16 27.01 7.37
C ILE A 274 13.44 26.19 7.63
N ASN A 275 14.59 26.85 7.69
CA ASN A 275 15.87 26.16 7.84
C ASN A 275 15.98 25.46 9.21
N THR A 276 15.45 26.08 10.27
CA THR A 276 15.45 25.49 11.62
C THR A 276 14.60 24.21 11.66
N GLU A 277 13.40 24.25 11.11
CA GLU A 277 12.52 23.08 11.09
C GLU A 277 13.05 21.99 10.16
N ARG A 278 13.58 22.37 8.99
CA ARG A 278 14.23 21.43 8.08
C ARG A 278 15.38 20.69 8.76
N ASN A 279 16.28 21.42 9.41
CA ASN A 279 17.41 20.82 10.13
C ASN A 279 16.94 19.92 11.28
N ARG A 280 15.90 20.33 12.02
CA ARG A 280 15.29 19.49 13.07
C ARG A 280 14.80 18.16 12.50
N ARG A 281 14.03 18.18 11.42
CA ARG A 281 13.49 16.96 10.79
C ARG A 281 14.61 16.09 10.22
N LEU A 282 15.56 16.67 9.49
CA LEU A 282 16.72 15.94 8.96
C LEU A 282 17.51 15.26 10.09
N GLN A 283 17.70 15.92 11.23
CA GLN A 283 18.37 15.33 12.38
C GLN A 283 17.61 14.14 12.97
N LEU A 284 16.28 14.22 13.06
CA LEU A 284 15.44 13.11 13.55
C LEU A 284 15.49 11.89 12.64
N PHE A 285 15.43 12.11 11.32
CA PHE A 285 15.42 11.02 10.34
C PHE A 285 16.80 10.50 9.95
N ARG A 286 17.87 11.15 10.41
CA ARG A 286 19.25 10.74 10.10
C ARG A 286 19.50 9.27 10.41
N GLN A 287 19.25 8.83 11.65
CA GLN A 287 19.50 7.45 12.05
C GLN A 287 18.69 6.43 11.21
N PRO A 288 17.37 6.60 10.98
CA PRO A 288 16.62 5.74 10.06
C PRO A 288 17.25 5.61 8.67
N PHE A 289 17.71 6.71 8.07
CA PHE A 289 18.34 6.68 6.75
C PHE A 289 19.74 6.02 6.79
N GLU A 290 20.51 6.16 7.86
CA GLU A 290 21.79 5.43 8.04
C GLU A 290 21.56 3.91 8.11
N ILE A 291 20.48 3.48 8.79
CA ILE A 291 20.05 2.07 8.82
C ILE A 291 19.57 1.64 7.44
N LEU A 292 18.79 2.46 6.74
CA LEU A 292 18.30 2.18 5.38
C LEU A 292 19.46 1.89 4.42
N VAL A 293 20.46 2.76 4.36
CA VAL A 293 21.67 2.56 3.55
C VAL A 293 22.31 1.21 3.89
N SER A 294 22.38 0.89 5.18
CA SER A 294 22.93 -0.38 5.64
C SER A 294 22.08 -1.60 5.22
N LEU A 295 20.76 -1.49 5.19
CA LEU A 295 19.87 -2.58 4.78
C LEU A 295 19.85 -2.77 3.26
N VAL A 296 19.86 -1.71 2.46
CA VAL A 296 19.75 -1.87 1.01
C VAL A 296 21.07 -2.26 0.35
N SER A 297 22.22 -1.88 0.94
CA SER A 297 23.53 -2.10 0.30
C SER A 297 23.93 -3.57 0.11
N PHE A 298 23.37 -4.52 0.87
CA PHE A 298 23.69 -5.94 0.68
C PHE A 298 22.86 -6.59 -0.44
N ARG A 299 21.77 -5.94 -0.88
CA ARG A 299 20.84 -6.47 -1.88
C ARG A 299 21.40 -6.51 -3.30
N VAL A 300 22.45 -5.72 -3.53
CA VAL A 300 23.11 -5.63 -4.84
C VAL A 300 24.23 -6.66 -4.99
N GLU A 301 24.45 -7.48 -3.96
CA GLU A 301 25.42 -8.57 -4.00
C GLU A 301 24.98 -9.66 -4.99
N TYR A 302 25.89 -10.03 -5.89
CA TYR A 302 25.64 -11.09 -6.85
C TYR A 302 25.42 -12.45 -6.14
N PRO A 303 24.34 -13.18 -6.49
CA PRO A 303 24.17 -14.57 -6.04
C PRO A 303 25.31 -15.47 -6.54
N GLU A 304 25.71 -16.48 -5.76
CA GLU A 304 26.81 -17.39 -6.12
C GLU A 304 26.59 -18.11 -7.45
N LEU A 305 25.32 -18.43 -7.74
CA LEU A 305 24.89 -19.12 -8.95
C LEU A 305 24.29 -18.17 -10.00
N TYR A 306 24.68 -16.90 -10.01
CA TYR A 306 24.16 -15.92 -10.99
C TYR A 306 24.30 -16.36 -12.45
N HIS A 307 25.33 -17.15 -12.78
CA HIS A 307 25.55 -17.67 -14.12
C HIS A 307 24.54 -18.77 -14.53
N THR A 308 23.85 -19.40 -13.58
CA THR A 308 22.80 -20.40 -13.85
C THR A 308 21.40 -19.79 -13.92
N PHE A 309 21.28 -18.49 -13.66
CA PHE A 309 20.01 -17.78 -13.69
C PHE A 309 19.47 -17.72 -15.12
N SER A 310 18.15 -17.75 -15.25
CA SER A 310 17.49 -17.49 -16.52
C SER A 310 17.73 -16.04 -16.97
N GLU A 311 17.48 -15.74 -18.24
CA GLU A 311 17.55 -14.35 -18.73
C GLU A 311 16.54 -13.42 -18.03
N GLU A 312 15.44 -13.98 -17.51
CA GLU A 312 14.45 -13.26 -16.72
C GLU A 312 14.99 -12.91 -15.33
N ASP A 313 15.46 -13.90 -14.58
CA ASP A 313 16.03 -13.67 -13.24
C ASP A 313 17.23 -12.71 -13.28
N GLN A 314 18.05 -12.77 -14.34
CA GLN A 314 19.15 -11.83 -14.53
C GLN A 314 18.65 -10.40 -14.80
N ARG A 315 17.53 -10.23 -15.52
CA ARG A 315 16.89 -8.93 -15.75
C ARG A 315 16.28 -8.40 -14.46
N ASP A 316 15.65 -9.26 -13.68
CA ASP A 316 15.00 -8.87 -12.41
C ASP A 316 16.05 -8.43 -11.40
N PHE A 317 17.15 -9.20 -11.25
CA PHE A 317 18.27 -8.78 -10.41
C PHE A 317 18.86 -7.43 -10.84
N ARG A 318 18.97 -7.16 -12.15
CA ARG A 318 19.42 -5.84 -12.64
C ARG A 318 18.45 -4.72 -12.25
N HIS A 319 17.14 -4.95 -12.33
CA HIS A 319 16.15 -3.99 -11.84
C HIS A 319 16.28 -3.75 -10.34
N SER A 320 16.49 -4.81 -9.54
CA SER A 320 16.72 -4.68 -8.10
C SER A 320 17.93 -3.80 -7.80
N ARG A 321 19.02 -3.94 -8.56
CA ARG A 321 20.21 -3.08 -8.41
C ARG A 321 19.94 -1.61 -8.72
N TYR A 322 19.15 -1.32 -9.76
CA TYR A 322 18.76 0.05 -10.07
C TYR A 322 17.85 0.65 -9.00
N ALA A 323 16.85 -0.12 -8.52
CA ALA A 323 15.96 0.32 -7.44
C ALA A 323 16.75 0.63 -6.16
N VAL A 324 17.73 -0.20 -5.80
CA VAL A 324 18.60 0.09 -4.65
C VAL A 324 19.47 1.32 -4.88
N SER A 325 19.99 1.52 -6.10
CA SER A 325 20.74 2.73 -6.45
C SER A 325 19.90 4.00 -6.26
N ASP A 326 18.62 3.97 -6.66
CA ASP A 326 17.72 5.11 -6.49
C ASP A 326 17.47 5.41 -4.99
N VAL A 327 17.22 4.37 -4.18
CA VAL A 327 17.06 4.55 -2.72
C VAL A 327 18.35 5.04 -2.05
N LEU A 328 19.53 4.62 -2.52
CA LEU A 328 20.80 5.13 -2.01
C LEU A 328 20.99 6.62 -2.34
N LEU A 329 20.57 7.06 -3.52
CA LEU A 329 20.58 8.48 -3.88
C LEU A 329 19.62 9.27 -2.98
N ASP A 330 18.39 8.78 -2.79
CA ASP A 330 17.42 9.41 -1.89
C ASP A 330 17.97 9.51 -0.45
N ALA A 331 18.60 8.45 0.06
CA ALA A 331 19.23 8.47 1.37
C ALA A 331 20.41 9.45 1.43
N THR A 332 21.18 9.55 0.35
CA THR A 332 22.30 10.49 0.25
C THR A 332 21.83 11.94 0.27
N ASP A 333 20.68 12.26 -0.33
CA ASP A 333 20.10 13.61 -0.29
C ASP A 333 19.68 14.04 1.12
N VAL A 334 19.35 13.08 2.00
CA VAL A 334 19.02 13.33 3.41
C VAL A 334 20.27 13.39 4.29
N LEU A 335 21.19 12.44 4.13
CA LEU A 335 22.37 12.28 4.99
C LEU A 335 23.55 13.19 4.58
N GLY A 336 23.63 13.51 3.30
CA GLY A 336 24.81 14.07 2.64
C GLY A 336 25.72 12.99 2.03
N GLY A 337 26.53 13.39 1.05
CA GLY A 337 27.50 12.54 0.36
C GLY A 337 28.51 11.89 1.31
N ASP A 338 29.24 12.69 2.09
CA ASP A 338 30.35 12.20 2.91
C ASP A 338 29.90 11.23 4.02
N PRO A 339 28.80 11.48 4.77
CA PRO A 339 28.30 10.51 5.75
C PRO A 339 27.87 9.19 5.11
N THR A 340 27.23 9.24 3.94
CA THR A 340 26.79 8.04 3.22
C THR A 340 28.00 7.25 2.72
N LEU A 341 29.00 7.93 2.16
CA LEU A 341 30.26 7.32 1.73
C LEU A 341 30.95 6.60 2.90
N LYS A 342 30.96 7.19 4.10
CA LYS A 342 31.55 6.57 5.30
C LYS A 342 30.89 5.24 5.67
N ILE A 343 29.58 5.15 5.57
CA ILE A 343 28.83 3.92 5.85
C ILE A 343 29.20 2.84 4.82
N LEU A 344 29.19 3.19 3.54
CA LEU A 344 29.51 2.27 2.45
C LEU A 344 30.98 1.82 2.47
N PHE A 345 31.90 2.72 2.79
CA PHE A 345 33.32 2.41 2.94
C PHE A 345 33.59 1.44 4.11
N THR A 346 32.88 1.60 5.22
CA THR A 346 32.97 0.65 6.35
C THR A 346 32.58 -0.76 5.90
N LYS A 347 31.54 -0.88 5.06
CA LYS A 347 31.13 -2.17 4.48
C LYS A 347 32.18 -2.74 3.51
N LEU A 348 32.81 -1.89 2.70
CA LEU A 348 33.90 -2.29 1.82
C LEU A 348 35.07 -2.88 2.62
N ILE A 349 35.51 -2.23 3.70
CA ILE A 349 36.57 -2.74 4.57
C ILE A 349 36.17 -4.09 5.18
N GLN A 350 34.94 -4.22 5.68
CA GLN A 350 34.43 -5.47 6.25
C GLN A 350 34.43 -6.60 5.21
N ALA A 351 34.03 -6.32 3.98
CA ALA A 351 34.07 -7.28 2.88
C ALA A 351 35.51 -7.73 2.54
N CYS A 352 36.47 -6.80 2.55
CA CYS A 352 37.88 -7.09 2.29
C CYS A 352 38.58 -7.88 3.42
N GLY A 353 38.16 -7.68 4.67
CA GLY A 353 38.81 -8.22 5.88
C GLY A 353 38.54 -9.69 6.18
N ASN A 354 37.61 -10.36 5.48
CA ASN A 354 37.26 -11.76 5.70
C ASN A 354 38.32 -12.72 5.09
N GLY A 355 39.41 -12.91 5.82
CA GLY A 355 40.52 -13.78 5.44
C GLY A 355 40.17 -15.27 5.43
N GLN A 356 40.33 -15.88 4.24
CA GLN A 356 40.60 -17.29 3.91
C GLN A 356 39.79 -17.81 2.70
N ASN A 357 38.75 -17.10 2.26
CA ASN A 357 38.07 -17.29 0.96
C ASN A 357 37.43 -15.97 0.52
N GLN A 358 38.19 -15.08 -0.12
CA GLN A 358 37.69 -13.79 -0.58
C GLN A 358 36.67 -13.98 -1.71
N LYS A 359 35.38 -13.95 -1.34
CA LYS A 359 34.28 -13.81 -2.30
C LYS A 359 34.34 -12.40 -2.86
N TRP A 360 34.30 -12.26 -4.18
CA TRP A 360 34.34 -10.94 -4.85
C TRP A 360 32.99 -10.20 -4.74
N GLN A 361 31.91 -10.95 -4.50
CA GLN A 361 30.54 -10.44 -4.53
C GLN A 361 30.27 -9.36 -3.47
N PRO A 362 30.63 -9.53 -2.19
CA PRO A 362 30.45 -8.47 -1.18
C PRO A 362 31.27 -7.21 -1.48
N VAL A 363 32.47 -7.38 -2.07
CA VAL A 363 33.35 -6.25 -2.43
C VAL A 363 32.77 -5.48 -3.60
N GLU A 364 32.29 -6.18 -4.64
CA GLU A 364 31.64 -5.56 -5.79
C GLU A 364 30.34 -4.86 -5.41
N ALA A 365 29.55 -5.46 -4.51
CA ALA A 365 28.33 -4.85 -3.99
C ALA A 365 28.62 -3.49 -3.32
N ALA A 366 29.62 -3.44 -2.46
CA ALA A 366 30.04 -2.21 -1.79
C ALA A 366 30.53 -1.15 -2.80
N LEU A 367 31.35 -1.55 -3.78
CA LEU A 367 31.83 -0.64 -4.83
C LEU A 367 30.70 -0.13 -5.72
N PHE A 368 29.72 -0.96 -6.06
CA PHE A 368 28.53 -0.53 -6.79
C PHE A 368 27.75 0.54 -6.04
N CYS A 369 27.52 0.34 -4.74
CA CYS A 369 26.85 1.34 -3.91
C CYS A 369 27.64 2.66 -3.85
N ILE A 370 28.98 2.60 -3.73
CA ILE A 370 29.84 3.79 -3.76
C ILE A 370 29.74 4.49 -5.12
N GLN A 371 29.76 3.73 -6.21
CA GLN A 371 29.62 4.25 -7.56
C GLN A 371 28.28 4.97 -7.76
N ALA A 372 27.18 4.43 -7.20
CA ALA A 372 25.86 5.04 -7.29
C ALA A 372 25.84 6.47 -6.73
N ILE A 373 26.49 6.70 -5.58
CA ILE A 373 26.48 8.00 -4.90
C ILE A 373 27.64 8.92 -5.29
N ALA A 374 28.55 8.48 -6.16
CA ALA A 374 29.83 9.15 -6.42
C ALA A 374 29.68 10.62 -6.88
N LYS A 375 28.59 10.96 -7.56
CA LYS A 375 28.31 12.34 -8.00
C LYS A 375 27.88 13.28 -6.87
N SER A 376 27.42 12.72 -5.75
CA SER A 376 26.90 13.46 -4.60
C SER A 376 27.98 13.68 -3.53
N VAL A 377 29.14 13.04 -3.66
CA VAL A 377 30.30 13.23 -2.77
C VAL A 377 31.08 14.47 -3.20
N SER A 378 31.50 15.28 -2.23
CA SER A 378 32.32 16.47 -2.50
C SER A 378 33.69 16.10 -3.04
N VAL A 379 34.20 16.83 -4.03
CA VAL A 379 35.58 16.70 -4.52
C VAL A 379 36.60 17.14 -3.44
N GLU A 380 36.14 17.88 -2.43
CA GLU A 380 36.94 18.30 -1.27
C GLU A 380 36.96 17.26 -0.15
N GLU A 381 36.26 16.12 -0.30
CA GLU A 381 36.33 15.01 0.64
C GLU A 381 37.71 14.37 0.56
N ASN A 382 38.48 14.49 1.64
CA ASN A 382 39.91 14.13 1.68
C ASN A 382 40.23 13.01 2.67
N GLU A 383 39.25 12.50 3.41
CA GLU A 383 39.47 11.45 4.40
C GLU A 383 39.24 10.06 3.79
N ILE A 384 38.13 9.84 3.10
CA ILE A 384 37.67 8.51 2.69
C ILE A 384 37.92 8.24 1.21
N LEU A 385 37.62 9.20 0.34
CA LEU A 385 37.75 9.12 -1.11
C LEU A 385 39.17 8.77 -1.56
N PRO A 386 40.26 9.25 -0.91
CA PRO A 386 41.61 8.79 -1.26
C PRO A 386 41.95 7.36 -0.84
N GLN A 387 41.16 6.74 0.05
CA GLN A 387 41.35 5.38 0.54
C GLN A 387 40.54 4.32 -0.24
N VAL A 388 39.45 4.75 -0.89
CA VAL A 388 38.65 3.95 -1.83
C VAL A 388 39.45 3.75 -3.11
#